data_AF-A0A226DTH3-F1
#
_entry.id   AF-A0A226DTH3-F1
#
_cell.length_a   1.000
_cell.length_b   1.000
_cell.length_c   1.000
_cell.angle_alpha   90.00
_cell.angle_beta   90.00
_cell.angle_gamma   90.00
#
_symmetry.space_group_name_H-M   'P 1'
#
loop_
_entity.id
_entity.type
_entity.pdbx_description
1 polymer ?
#
loop_
_entity_poly.entity_id
_entity_poly.type
_entity_poly.pdbx_seq_one_letter_code
_entity_poly.pdbx_strand_id
1 'polypeptide(L)'
;MKDTYNYCSSQIGYTYNNKKCVGPCQPYGVYYYCYTEGGSWDYCSQHVKRPRVTHYSKWGFPCLSSCHNFGGTSYNWCSTQQTMEWGECSKYDGNTINDEQCSTACANRRENYFYCYKVTGGWDYCGKVEEQAVSPIVIKIWQRPSGEYAAELPGQTDSSSNPSPDKVSVQFGYNQAYNGCGRTYRRRRVISQECMWRPLDTERTLDGMFEAFRGQAQRGENMRVENYGGQNPVQTVYRRVFNSAQNLTRTEGIDATIQRNHFRPNNRVDFPQSAITYMRRNLNSLRNEEAGHLVMAALGGPPETYNLVPQHPTVNRNVGAGNRPVEFFSNDWRSVENRMLTFFRAGQPGADGGHIRWRVVIFYRDENTGRPHVFQYLAQFYDANGQLLRDGMWAAIAGVMSNSGVP
;
A
#
# COMPACT_ATOMS: atom_id res chain seq x y z
N MET A 1 39.26 16.53 3.67
CA MET A 1 38.71 15.80 2.51
C MET A 1 37.73 16.73 1.81
N LYS A 2 37.89 16.98 0.51
CA LYS A 2 36.95 17.79 -0.28
C LYS A 2 35.74 16.95 -0.62
N ASP A 3 34.55 17.49 -0.40
CA ASP A 3 33.25 16.83 -0.61
C ASP A 3 33.06 16.40 -2.07
N THR A 4 32.62 15.16 -2.28
CA THR A 4 32.35 14.51 -3.57
C THR A 4 31.00 14.91 -4.20
N TYR A 5 30.42 16.06 -3.84
CA TYR A 5 29.06 16.47 -4.24
C TYR A 5 29.00 17.54 -5.37
N ASN A 6 30.03 17.68 -6.20
CA ASN A 6 30.08 18.78 -7.19
C ASN A 6 29.31 18.55 -8.51
N TYR A 7 28.59 17.44 -8.69
CA TYR A 7 27.83 17.16 -9.92
C TYR A 7 26.34 16.98 -9.67
N CYS A 8 25.71 18.05 -9.17
CA CYS A 8 24.26 18.14 -9.02
C CYS A 8 23.60 18.71 -10.29
N SER A 9 22.78 17.92 -10.98
CA SER A 9 21.89 18.39 -12.03
C SER A 9 20.75 19.19 -11.42
N SER A 10 20.36 20.28 -12.08
CA SER A 10 19.23 21.09 -11.64
C SER A 10 17.87 20.44 -11.89
N GLN A 11 17.81 19.36 -12.70
CA GLN A 11 16.57 18.70 -13.11
C GLN A 11 16.70 17.17 -13.17
N ILE A 12 15.65 16.46 -12.74
CA ILE A 12 15.55 15.00 -12.86
C ILE A 12 15.59 14.61 -14.35
N GLY A 13 16.46 13.65 -14.70
CA GLY A 13 16.63 13.20 -16.09
C GLY A 13 17.55 14.08 -16.93
N TYR A 14 18.28 15.01 -16.30
CA TYR A 14 19.30 15.83 -16.95
C TYR A 14 20.66 15.64 -16.30
N THR A 15 21.71 15.93 -17.06
CA THR A 15 23.10 15.96 -16.59
C THR A 15 23.40 17.25 -15.84
N TYR A 16 24.54 17.28 -15.16
CA TYR A 16 25.09 18.47 -14.53
C TYR A 16 25.21 19.64 -15.53
N ASN A 17 25.53 19.36 -16.79
CA ASN A 17 25.57 20.34 -17.87
C ASN A 17 24.21 20.58 -18.54
N ASN A 18 23.10 20.21 -17.89
CA ASN A 18 21.73 20.40 -18.35
C ASN A 18 21.42 19.72 -19.71
N LYS A 19 22.11 18.63 -20.04
CA LYS A 19 21.78 17.80 -21.21
C LYS A 19 20.76 16.74 -20.79
N LYS A 20 19.79 16.45 -21.65
CA LYS A 20 18.77 15.43 -21.36
C LYS A 20 19.38 14.03 -21.44
N CYS A 21 19.15 13.23 -20.41
CA CYS A 21 19.55 11.84 -20.38
C CYS A 21 18.56 10.98 -21.19
N VAL A 22 19.10 10.06 -22.00
CA VAL A 22 18.32 9.03 -22.71
C VAL A 22 17.88 7.92 -21.75
N GLY A 23 18.68 7.68 -20.71
CA GLY A 23 18.41 6.69 -19.66
C GLY A 23 18.55 7.27 -18.25
N PRO A 24 18.31 6.47 -17.21
CA PRO A 24 18.51 6.91 -15.84
C PRO A 24 19.99 7.17 -15.55
N CYS A 25 20.21 7.98 -14.53
CA CYS A 25 21.52 8.27 -14.00
C CYS A 25 22.07 7.07 -13.21
N GLN A 26 23.22 6.51 -13.62
CA GLN A 26 23.77 5.28 -13.07
C GLN A 26 25.19 5.49 -12.52
N PRO A 27 25.59 4.78 -11.46
CA PRO A 27 26.93 4.90 -10.89
C PRO A 27 27.99 4.27 -11.82
N TYR A 28 29.12 4.94 -11.99
CA TYR A 28 30.32 4.43 -12.62
C TYR A 28 31.55 4.94 -11.85
N GLY A 29 32.19 4.04 -11.10
CA GLY A 29 33.19 4.41 -10.11
C GLY A 29 32.58 5.23 -8.96
N VAL A 30 33.16 6.39 -8.67
CA VAL A 30 32.69 7.31 -7.60
C VAL A 30 31.68 8.36 -8.08
N TYR A 31 31.32 8.34 -9.36
CA TYR A 31 30.43 9.32 -9.97
C TYR A 31 29.22 8.64 -10.59
N TYR A 32 28.21 9.45 -10.95
CA TYR A 32 27.07 8.97 -11.71
C TYR A 32 27.07 9.61 -13.10
N TYR A 33 26.71 8.81 -14.10
CA TYR A 33 26.68 9.22 -15.50
C TYR A 33 25.39 8.75 -16.16
N CYS A 34 24.98 9.45 -17.21
CA CYS A 34 23.95 9.01 -18.13
C CYS A 34 24.41 9.27 -19.57
N TYR A 35 23.88 8.49 -20.50
CA TYR A 35 24.03 8.75 -21.92
C TYR A 35 23.05 9.86 -22.31
N THR A 36 23.53 10.87 -23.03
CA THR A 36 22.76 12.06 -23.40
C THR A 36 22.15 11.92 -24.79
N GLU A 37 21.08 12.67 -25.07
CA GLU A 37 20.45 12.69 -26.41
C GLU A 37 21.43 13.13 -27.52
N GLY A 38 22.52 13.81 -27.15
CA GLY A 38 23.61 14.19 -28.06
C GLY A 38 24.66 13.09 -28.33
N GLY A 39 24.43 11.86 -27.86
CA GLY A 39 25.31 10.72 -28.14
C GLY A 39 26.59 10.66 -27.29
N SER A 40 26.64 11.37 -26.17
CA SER A 40 27.79 11.36 -25.25
C SER A 40 27.42 10.99 -23.82
N TRP A 41 28.37 10.43 -23.06
CA TRP A 41 28.24 10.27 -21.61
C TRP A 41 28.52 11.58 -20.89
N ASP A 42 27.75 11.89 -19.86
CA ASP A 42 27.95 13.07 -19.02
C ASP A 42 27.44 12.83 -17.59
N TYR A 43 27.95 13.62 -16.64
CA TYR A 43 27.70 13.45 -15.21
C TYR A 43 26.26 13.80 -14.86
N CYS A 44 25.63 13.05 -13.98
CA CYS A 44 24.27 13.32 -13.55
C CYS A 44 24.11 13.04 -12.05
N SER A 45 22.92 13.33 -11.52
CA SER A 45 22.62 13.11 -10.10
C SER A 45 21.62 11.99 -9.91
N GLN A 46 21.78 11.28 -8.79
CA GLN A 46 20.88 10.22 -8.41
C GLN A 46 19.50 10.78 -8.07
N HIS A 47 18.58 10.71 -9.04
CA HIS A 47 17.16 10.92 -8.85
C HIS A 47 16.43 9.65 -9.25
N VAL A 48 16.46 8.64 -8.38
CA VAL A 48 15.80 7.36 -8.64
C VAL A 48 14.28 7.55 -8.56
N LYS A 49 13.65 7.92 -9.67
CA LYS A 49 12.25 7.53 -9.89
C LYS A 49 12.27 6.12 -10.44
N ARG A 50 11.81 5.14 -9.65
CA ARG A 50 11.64 3.77 -10.13
C ARG A 50 10.72 3.79 -11.36
N PRO A 51 11.09 3.16 -12.48
CA PRO A 51 10.21 3.07 -13.63
C PRO A 51 8.91 2.36 -13.24
N ARG A 52 7.77 2.79 -13.82
CA ARG A 52 6.43 2.20 -13.58
C ARG A 52 6.33 0.75 -14.06
N VAL A 53 7.24 0.37 -14.93
CA VAL A 53 7.36 -0.97 -15.49
C VAL A 53 8.70 -1.51 -15.02
N THR A 54 8.69 -2.69 -14.43
CA THR A 54 9.92 -3.40 -14.07
C THR A 54 10.30 -4.26 -15.26
N HIS A 55 11.35 -3.85 -15.96
CA HIS A 55 12.01 -4.70 -16.95
C HIS A 55 12.88 -5.74 -16.24
N TYR A 56 13.03 -6.90 -16.85
CA TYR A 56 13.98 -7.93 -16.43
C TYR A 56 14.96 -8.19 -17.57
N SER A 57 16.21 -8.50 -17.21
CA SER A 57 17.18 -8.98 -18.19
C SER A 57 16.79 -10.37 -18.71
N LYS A 58 17.43 -10.82 -19.79
CA LYS A 58 17.26 -12.19 -20.32
C LYS A 58 17.65 -13.26 -19.31
N TRP A 59 18.37 -12.92 -18.24
CA TRP A 59 18.72 -13.84 -17.15
C TRP A 59 17.71 -13.83 -16.00
N GLY A 60 16.67 -12.98 -16.08
CA GLY A 60 15.66 -12.83 -15.04
C GLY A 60 16.03 -11.88 -13.91
N PHE A 61 17.07 -11.06 -14.07
CA PHE A 61 17.44 -10.06 -13.06
C PHE A 61 16.63 -8.78 -13.27
N PRO A 62 16.04 -8.18 -12.22
CA PRO A 62 15.28 -6.95 -12.35
C PRO A 62 16.20 -5.80 -12.75
N CYS A 63 15.75 -5.01 -13.71
CA CYS A 63 16.44 -3.83 -14.20
C CYS A 63 16.26 -2.65 -13.23
N LEU A 64 17.36 -1.96 -12.92
CA LEU A 64 17.36 -0.65 -12.25
C LEU A 64 16.97 0.49 -13.20
N SER A 65 17.13 0.26 -14.51
CA SER A 65 16.83 1.21 -15.57
C SER A 65 15.72 0.73 -16.49
N SER A 66 15.07 1.67 -17.19
CA SER A 66 14.27 1.31 -18.36
C SER A 66 15.12 0.53 -19.36
N CYS A 67 14.52 -0.48 -19.98
CA CYS A 67 15.14 -1.21 -21.07
C CYS A 67 15.18 -0.36 -22.34
N HIS A 68 16.37 -0.10 -22.89
CA HIS A 68 16.53 0.72 -24.09
C HIS A 68 17.77 0.36 -24.91
N ASN A 69 17.78 0.79 -26.16
CA ASN A 69 18.94 0.70 -27.02
C ASN A 69 19.92 1.83 -26.68
N PHE A 70 21.09 1.47 -26.14
CA PHE A 70 22.15 2.42 -25.87
C PHE A 70 23.21 2.32 -26.98
N GLY A 71 23.57 3.44 -27.60
CA GLY A 71 24.73 3.54 -28.49
C GLY A 71 24.59 2.90 -29.87
N GLY A 72 23.37 2.70 -30.39
CA GLY A 72 23.16 2.22 -31.77
C GLY A 72 23.45 0.73 -31.98
N THR A 73 23.34 -0.07 -30.91
CA THR A 73 23.41 -1.53 -31.01
C THR A 73 22.13 -2.09 -31.65
N SER A 74 22.05 -3.39 -31.95
CA SER A 74 20.82 -4.00 -32.47
C SER A 74 19.83 -4.46 -31.38
N TYR A 75 20.24 -4.43 -30.12
CA TYR A 75 19.51 -4.98 -28.97
C TYR A 75 19.35 -3.94 -27.85
N ASN A 76 18.39 -4.20 -26.96
CA ASN A 76 18.12 -3.36 -25.80
C ASN A 76 18.84 -3.88 -24.56
N TRP A 77 19.27 -2.95 -23.70
CA TRP A 77 19.95 -3.23 -22.43
C TRP A 77 19.31 -2.49 -21.26
N CYS A 78 19.63 -2.97 -20.06
CA CYS A 78 19.39 -2.28 -18.81
C CYS A 78 20.53 -2.56 -17.82
N SER A 79 20.71 -1.70 -16.82
CA SER A 79 21.53 -2.03 -15.66
C SER A 79 20.72 -2.91 -14.71
N THR A 80 21.30 -4.02 -14.24
CA THR A 80 20.60 -5.00 -13.40
C THR A 80 20.86 -4.74 -11.91
N GLN A 81 19.88 -5.02 -11.05
CA GLN A 81 19.99 -4.80 -9.62
C GLN A 81 20.99 -5.75 -8.93
N GLN A 82 21.15 -6.96 -9.45
CA GLN A 82 21.86 -8.02 -8.74
C GLN A 82 23.37 -7.96 -8.93
N THR A 83 23.84 -7.66 -10.14
CA THR A 83 25.27 -7.57 -10.44
C THR A 83 25.75 -6.14 -10.61
N MET A 84 24.82 -5.16 -10.72
CA MET A 84 25.12 -3.79 -11.14
C MET A 84 25.75 -3.72 -12.55
N GLU A 85 25.67 -4.80 -13.33
CA GLU A 85 26.17 -4.89 -14.70
C GLU A 85 25.04 -4.69 -15.72
N TRP A 86 25.42 -4.50 -16.99
CA TRP A 86 24.50 -4.42 -18.11
C TRP A 86 23.96 -5.81 -18.49
N GLY A 87 22.64 -5.92 -18.57
CA GLY A 87 21.93 -7.10 -19.05
C GLY A 87 21.05 -6.75 -20.24
N GLU A 88 21.04 -7.62 -21.25
CA GLU A 88 20.11 -7.54 -22.37
C GLU A 88 18.69 -7.74 -21.87
N CYS A 89 17.72 -6.97 -22.38
CA CYS A 89 16.33 -7.00 -21.93
C CYS A 89 15.37 -6.74 -23.10
N SER A 90 14.08 -7.02 -22.93
CA SER A 90 13.05 -6.64 -23.88
C SER A 90 12.37 -5.35 -23.44
N LYS A 91 12.08 -4.45 -24.38
CA LYS A 91 11.39 -3.19 -24.08
C LYS A 91 9.90 -3.41 -23.77
N TYR A 92 9.30 -4.37 -24.44
CA TYR A 92 7.89 -4.74 -24.37
C TYR A 92 7.73 -6.22 -24.02
N ASP A 93 6.64 -6.56 -23.34
CA ASP A 93 6.28 -7.96 -23.14
C ASP A 93 5.93 -8.61 -24.48
N GLY A 94 6.35 -9.86 -24.69
CA GLY A 94 6.16 -10.57 -25.95
C GLY A 94 7.09 -10.15 -27.10
N ASN A 95 8.15 -9.38 -26.83
CA ASN A 95 9.18 -9.06 -27.81
C ASN A 95 10.55 -9.64 -27.41
N THR A 96 11.42 -9.86 -28.39
CA THR A 96 12.83 -10.22 -28.17
C THR A 96 13.64 -9.02 -27.69
N ILE A 97 14.89 -9.25 -27.29
CA ILE A 97 15.83 -8.19 -26.94
C ILE A 97 16.12 -7.25 -28.13
N ASN A 98 15.88 -7.69 -29.37
CA ASN A 98 16.02 -6.94 -30.61
C ASN A 98 14.69 -6.31 -31.09
N ASP A 99 13.67 -6.24 -30.23
CA ASP A 99 12.33 -5.74 -30.52
C ASP A 99 11.53 -6.54 -31.57
N GLU A 100 11.97 -7.75 -31.96
CA GLU A 100 11.19 -8.65 -32.82
C GLU A 100 10.03 -9.28 -32.04
N GLN A 101 8.87 -9.46 -32.67
CA GLN A 101 7.70 -10.05 -32.00
C GLN A 101 7.87 -11.56 -31.78
N CYS A 102 7.57 -12.02 -30.57
CA CYS A 102 7.53 -13.42 -30.21
C CYS A 102 6.20 -14.08 -30.63
N SER A 103 6.24 -15.29 -31.21
CA SER A 103 5.08 -16.15 -31.42
C SER A 103 4.78 -17.06 -30.22
N THR A 104 5.73 -17.21 -29.30
CA THR A 104 5.54 -17.93 -28.02
C THR A 104 5.82 -17.02 -26.83
N ALA A 105 5.26 -17.31 -25.67
CA ALA A 105 5.58 -16.59 -24.44
C ALA A 105 7.10 -16.58 -24.14
N CYS A 106 7.59 -15.45 -23.63
CA CYS A 106 8.96 -15.29 -23.14
C CYS A 106 9.15 -16.10 -21.86
N ALA A 107 9.87 -17.23 -21.94
CA ALA A 107 9.95 -18.17 -20.84
C ALA A 107 11.34 -18.76 -20.69
N ASN A 108 11.66 -19.12 -19.45
CA ASN A 108 12.81 -19.94 -19.11
C ASN A 108 12.40 -21.41 -19.32
N ARG A 109 12.88 -22.03 -20.39
CA ARG A 109 12.50 -23.41 -20.78
C ARG A 109 13.51 -24.43 -20.28
N ARG A 110 13.85 -24.36 -18.98
CA ARG A 110 14.93 -25.11 -18.30
C ARG A 110 16.36 -24.64 -18.63
N GLU A 111 16.48 -23.49 -19.25
CA GLU A 111 17.76 -22.82 -19.45
C GLU A 111 18.04 -21.87 -18.28
N ASN A 112 19.16 -21.14 -18.29
CA ASN A 112 19.38 -20.04 -17.35
C ASN A 112 18.95 -18.67 -17.92
N TYR A 113 18.44 -18.64 -19.16
CA TYR A 113 17.94 -17.44 -19.83
C TYR A 113 16.48 -17.61 -20.30
N PHE A 114 15.85 -16.48 -20.57
CA PHE A 114 14.53 -16.34 -21.16
C PHE A 114 14.66 -16.14 -22.67
N TYR A 115 13.86 -16.88 -23.41
CA TYR A 115 13.86 -16.83 -24.88
C TYR A 115 12.48 -17.21 -25.43
N CYS A 116 12.21 -16.80 -26.66
CA CYS A 116 10.95 -17.03 -27.36
C CYS A 116 11.20 -17.41 -28.82
N TYR A 117 10.23 -18.09 -29.44
CA TYR A 117 10.24 -18.28 -30.89
C TYR A 117 9.69 -17.01 -31.54
N LYS A 118 10.33 -16.55 -32.63
CA LYS A 118 9.94 -15.33 -33.34
C LYS A 118 8.79 -15.58 -34.31
N VAL A 119 7.98 -14.57 -34.57
CA VAL A 119 6.96 -14.62 -35.64
C VAL A 119 7.63 -14.80 -37.02
N THR A 120 8.81 -14.21 -37.22
CA THR A 120 9.62 -14.34 -38.45
C THR A 120 10.36 -15.68 -38.56
N GLY A 121 10.29 -16.53 -37.53
CA GLY A 121 10.99 -17.81 -37.46
C GLY A 121 12.32 -17.74 -36.68
N GLY A 122 12.65 -18.85 -36.02
CA GLY A 122 13.85 -19.00 -35.19
C GLY A 122 13.63 -18.62 -33.71
N TRP A 123 14.59 -19.00 -32.86
CA TRP A 123 14.59 -18.66 -31.43
C TRP A 123 15.47 -17.43 -31.18
N ASP A 124 15.04 -16.55 -30.29
CA ASP A 124 15.82 -15.40 -29.84
C ASP A 124 15.54 -15.07 -28.37
N TYR A 125 16.45 -14.35 -27.73
CA TYR A 125 16.38 -14.00 -26.31
C TYR A 125 15.31 -12.94 -26.06
N CYS A 126 14.75 -12.96 -24.85
CA CYS A 126 13.78 -11.97 -24.41
C CYS A 126 13.94 -11.72 -22.90
N GLY A 127 13.54 -10.55 -22.42
CA GLY A 127 13.38 -10.23 -21.01
C GLY A 127 11.90 -10.15 -20.63
N LYS A 128 11.55 -10.52 -19.40
CA LYS A 128 10.19 -10.27 -18.89
C LYS A 128 9.96 -8.78 -18.70
N VAL A 129 8.72 -8.35 -18.94
CA VAL A 129 8.28 -6.99 -18.66
C VAL A 129 7.07 -7.10 -17.76
N GLU A 130 7.25 -6.75 -16.49
CA GLU A 130 6.15 -6.73 -15.53
C GLU A 130 5.71 -5.28 -15.36
N GLU A 131 4.48 -4.98 -15.79
CA GLU A 131 3.82 -3.78 -15.31
C GLU A 131 3.73 -3.92 -13.79
N GLN A 132 4.37 -3.00 -13.04
CA GLN A 132 4.11 -2.96 -11.61
C GLN A 132 2.61 -2.78 -11.48
N ALA A 133 1.95 -3.69 -10.77
CA ALA A 133 0.54 -3.59 -10.45
C ALA A 133 0.31 -2.15 -10.03
N VAL A 134 -0.34 -1.39 -10.90
CA VAL A 134 -0.48 0.04 -10.71
C VAL A 134 -1.14 0.16 -9.36
N SER A 135 -0.51 0.87 -8.42
CA SER A 135 -1.19 1.22 -7.18
C SER A 135 -2.59 1.73 -7.58
N PRO A 136 -3.66 1.31 -6.87
CA PRO A 136 -5.03 1.51 -7.31
C PRO A 136 -5.22 2.91 -7.85
N ILE A 137 -5.87 3.02 -9.01
CA ILE A 137 -6.13 4.29 -9.70
C ILE A 137 -6.63 5.30 -8.67
N VAL A 138 -5.80 6.30 -8.36
CA VAL A 138 -6.19 7.37 -7.46
C VAL A 138 -7.05 8.33 -8.25
N ILE A 139 -8.36 8.09 -8.22
CA ILE A 139 -9.36 9.03 -8.74
C ILE A 139 -9.36 10.21 -7.77
N LYS A 140 -8.91 11.37 -8.23
CA LYS A 140 -9.08 12.59 -7.45
C LYS A 140 -10.51 13.06 -7.63
N ILE A 141 -11.28 12.98 -6.55
CA ILE A 141 -12.65 13.48 -6.51
C ILE A 141 -12.62 14.80 -5.76
N TRP A 142 -13.18 15.85 -6.35
CA TRP A 142 -13.43 17.10 -5.65
C TRP A 142 -14.90 17.48 -5.76
N GLN A 143 -15.40 18.07 -4.68
CA GLN A 143 -16.74 18.61 -4.61
C GLN A 143 -16.68 20.10 -4.96
N ARG A 144 -17.45 20.51 -5.97
CA ARG A 144 -17.63 21.92 -6.31
C ARG A 144 -18.48 22.60 -5.23
N PRO A 145 -18.38 23.94 -5.05
CA PRO A 145 -19.24 24.67 -4.12
C PRO A 145 -20.75 24.47 -4.36
N SER A 146 -21.14 24.10 -5.58
CA SER A 146 -22.53 23.77 -5.95
C SER A 146 -23.00 22.37 -5.47
N GLY A 147 -22.12 21.57 -4.90
CA GLY A 147 -22.42 20.20 -4.45
C GLY A 147 -22.16 19.10 -5.49
N GLU A 148 -21.84 19.45 -6.74
CA GLU A 148 -21.47 18.47 -7.78
C GLU A 148 -20.07 17.89 -7.55
N TYR A 149 -19.90 16.59 -7.79
CA TYR A 149 -18.59 15.94 -7.81
C TYR A 149 -18.00 15.96 -9.22
N ALA A 150 -16.71 16.22 -9.32
CA ALA A 150 -15.93 16.02 -10.54
C ALA A 150 -14.74 15.11 -10.24
N ALA A 151 -14.40 14.27 -11.21
CA ALA A 151 -13.28 13.35 -11.16
C ALA A 151 -12.35 13.62 -12.34
N GLU A 152 -11.04 13.65 -12.09
CA GLU A 152 -10.04 13.67 -13.15
C GLU A 152 -9.38 12.29 -13.23
N LEU A 153 -9.47 11.67 -14.40
CA LEU A 153 -8.74 10.44 -14.71
C LEU A 153 -7.29 10.80 -15.10
N PRO A 154 -6.29 9.96 -14.75
CA PRO A 154 -4.90 10.22 -15.13
C PRO A 154 -4.75 10.32 -16.64
N GLY A 155 -4.35 11.49 -17.16
CA GLY A 155 -4.01 11.70 -18.57
C GLY A 155 -4.98 12.57 -19.36
N GLN A 156 -6.12 13.00 -18.80
CA GLN A 156 -6.94 14.03 -19.44
C GLN A 156 -6.34 15.41 -19.18
N THR A 157 -5.71 16.01 -20.20
CA THR A 157 -5.40 17.44 -20.21
C THR A 157 -6.57 18.16 -20.87
N ASP A 158 -7.47 18.71 -20.06
CA ASP A 158 -8.53 19.56 -20.59
C ASP A 158 -7.94 20.94 -20.91
N SER A 159 -7.81 21.23 -22.20
CA SER A 159 -7.26 22.50 -22.73
C SER A 159 -8.34 23.41 -23.30
N SER A 160 -9.63 23.15 -23.02
CA SER A 160 -10.73 23.97 -23.53
C SER A 160 -11.33 24.86 -22.44
N SER A 161 -11.48 26.14 -22.74
CA SER A 161 -12.09 27.15 -21.88
C SER A 161 -13.62 27.15 -21.89
N ASN A 162 -14.27 26.05 -22.32
CA ASN A 162 -15.71 25.82 -22.17
C ASN A 162 -16.11 24.41 -22.67
N PRO A 163 -16.68 23.53 -21.82
CA PRO A 163 -17.42 22.36 -22.30
C PRO A 163 -18.93 22.48 -22.09
N SER A 164 -19.64 22.18 -23.20
CA SER A 164 -21.06 21.85 -23.35
C SER A 164 -21.45 20.59 -22.56
N PRO A 165 -22.75 20.34 -22.24
CA PRO A 165 -23.15 19.39 -21.21
C PRO A 165 -23.40 17.99 -21.76
N ASP A 166 -22.35 17.20 -21.93
CA ASP A 166 -22.47 15.74 -22.01
C ASP A 166 -21.63 15.12 -20.90
N LYS A 167 -22.19 15.14 -19.67
CA LYS A 167 -21.61 14.48 -18.51
C LYS A 167 -22.18 13.08 -18.37
N VAL A 168 -21.31 12.08 -18.26
CA VAL A 168 -21.63 10.82 -17.57
C VAL A 168 -21.87 11.18 -16.10
N SER A 169 -23.14 11.22 -15.71
CA SER A 169 -23.55 11.42 -14.32
C SER A 169 -23.35 10.13 -13.55
N VAL A 170 -22.36 10.08 -12.66
CA VAL A 170 -22.34 9.10 -11.57
C VAL A 170 -22.82 9.81 -10.31
N GLN A 171 -24.07 9.55 -9.95
CA GLN A 171 -24.74 10.16 -8.82
C GLN A 171 -24.34 9.39 -7.56
N PHE A 172 -23.33 9.86 -6.84
CA PHE A 172 -23.03 9.37 -5.49
C PHE A 172 -23.80 10.20 -4.46
N GLY A 173 -24.55 9.51 -3.60
CA GLY A 173 -25.29 10.09 -2.50
C GLY A 173 -24.38 10.78 -1.48
N TYR A 174 -24.84 11.96 -1.05
CA TYR A 174 -24.24 12.93 -0.12
C TYR A 174 -23.40 12.36 1.04
N ASN A 175 -22.24 12.99 1.31
CA ASN A 175 -21.95 13.68 2.59
C ASN A 175 -20.63 14.48 2.54
N GLN A 176 -20.59 15.53 3.38
CA GLN A 176 -19.67 16.66 3.38
C GLN A 176 -18.22 16.29 3.74
N ALA A 177 -17.24 16.83 3.01
CA ALA A 177 -15.83 16.85 3.40
C ALA A 177 -15.35 18.31 3.55
N TYR A 178 -14.94 18.66 4.77
CA TYR A 178 -14.37 19.98 5.09
C TYR A 178 -12.90 20.08 4.68
N ASN A 179 -12.53 21.23 4.12
CA ASN A 179 -11.19 21.58 3.65
C ASN A 179 -10.19 21.72 4.81
N GLY A 180 -9.19 20.85 4.83
CA GLY A 180 -8.12 20.85 5.84
C GLY A 180 -6.71 20.79 5.25
N CYS A 181 -6.41 21.54 4.19
CA CYS A 181 -5.03 21.76 3.73
C CYS A 181 -4.91 23.13 3.04
N GLY A 182 -4.70 24.20 3.81
CA GLY A 182 -4.45 25.52 3.25
C GLY A 182 -3.64 26.41 4.18
N ARG A 183 -2.34 26.56 3.91
CA ARG A 183 -1.71 27.88 3.92
C ARG A 183 -1.12 28.12 2.52
N THR A 184 -1.56 29.22 1.95
CA THR A 184 -1.36 29.71 0.59
C THR A 184 0.10 30.01 0.29
N TYR A 185 0.65 29.35 -0.74
CA TYR A 185 1.57 29.99 -1.69
C TYR A 185 1.21 29.51 -3.10
N ARG A 186 1.03 30.47 -4.01
CA ARG A 186 0.71 30.24 -5.43
C ARG A 186 1.85 29.47 -6.11
N ARG A 187 1.70 28.14 -6.26
CA ARG A 187 2.00 27.35 -7.46
C ARG A 187 1.80 25.85 -7.18
N ARG A 188 1.17 25.19 -8.16
CA ARG A 188 0.86 23.76 -8.34
C ARG A 188 1.58 22.79 -7.39
N ARG A 189 0.83 22.02 -6.59
CA ARG A 189 1.36 20.85 -5.87
C ARG A 189 1.04 19.56 -6.63
N VAL A 190 2.08 18.80 -6.94
CA VAL A 190 2.05 17.35 -7.10
C VAL A 190 2.27 16.79 -5.69
N ILE A 191 1.30 16.06 -5.14
CA ILE A 191 1.50 15.32 -3.88
C ILE A 191 2.17 13.99 -4.27
N SER A 192 3.39 13.76 -3.77
CA SER A 192 4.11 12.51 -4.00
C SER A 192 3.52 11.38 -3.13
N GLN A 193 3.68 10.13 -3.58
CA GLN A 193 3.24 8.93 -2.85
C GLN A 193 3.83 8.82 -1.42
N GLU A 194 4.91 9.54 -1.11
CA GLU A 194 5.54 9.55 0.21
C GLU A 194 4.74 10.30 1.30
N CYS A 195 3.67 11.01 0.94
CA CYS A 195 2.82 11.68 1.92
C CYS A 195 1.80 10.71 2.54
N MET A 196 1.10 9.89 1.74
CA MET A 196 0.02 9.00 2.21
C MET A 196 0.46 7.92 3.21
N TRP A 197 1.76 7.63 3.29
CA TRP A 197 2.32 6.63 4.20
C TRP A 197 2.93 7.23 5.46
N ARG A 198 2.80 8.54 5.66
CA ARG A 198 3.15 9.15 6.95
C ARG A 198 2.04 8.85 7.95
N PRO A 199 2.38 8.45 9.18
CA PRO A 199 1.39 8.23 10.24
C PRO A 199 0.41 9.40 10.43
N LEU A 200 0.84 10.64 10.19
CA LEU A 200 0.00 11.85 10.26
C LEU A 200 -1.11 11.89 9.18
N ASP A 201 -0.83 11.43 7.97
CA ASP A 201 -1.82 11.42 6.87
C ASP A 201 -2.80 10.26 7.07
N THR A 202 -2.31 9.11 7.56
CA THR A 202 -3.18 7.98 7.95
C THR A 202 -4.08 8.34 9.13
N GLU A 203 -3.55 9.01 10.16
CA GLU A 203 -4.31 9.47 11.32
C GLU A 203 -5.47 10.36 10.90
N ARG A 204 -5.20 11.40 10.11
CA ARG A 204 -6.24 12.31 9.63
C ARG A 204 -7.29 11.59 8.77
N THR A 205 -6.85 10.64 7.95
CA THR A 205 -7.75 9.84 7.12
C THR A 205 -8.68 9.00 8.00
N LEU A 206 -8.13 8.29 8.98
CA LEU A 206 -8.92 7.48 9.91
C LEU A 206 -9.86 8.33 10.75
N ASP A 207 -9.42 9.50 11.23
CA ASP A 207 -10.28 10.44 11.95
C ASP A 207 -11.49 10.84 11.09
N GLY A 208 -11.26 11.22 9.83
CA GLY A 208 -12.33 11.54 8.89
C GLY A 208 -13.31 10.38 8.68
N MET A 209 -12.82 9.14 8.63
CA MET A 209 -13.67 7.95 8.48
C MET A 209 -14.49 7.67 9.75
N PHE A 210 -13.89 7.74 10.94
CA PHE A 210 -14.62 7.55 12.19
C PHE A 210 -15.65 8.66 12.44
N GLU A 211 -15.34 9.92 12.09
CA GLU A 211 -16.32 11.01 12.08
C GLU A 211 -17.48 10.72 11.13
N ALA A 212 -17.19 10.23 9.93
CA ALA A 212 -18.24 9.85 8.96
C ALA A 212 -19.13 8.73 9.53
N PHE A 213 -18.57 7.70 10.17
CA PHE A 213 -19.35 6.66 10.83
C PHE A 213 -20.23 7.20 11.95
N ARG A 214 -19.70 8.11 12.79
CA ARG A 214 -20.51 8.80 13.83
C ARG A 214 -21.65 9.60 13.22
N GLY A 215 -21.39 10.33 12.14
CA GLY A 215 -22.42 11.07 11.41
C GLY A 215 -23.52 10.18 10.86
N GLN A 216 -23.18 9.02 10.28
CA GLN A 216 -24.17 8.04 9.80
C GLN A 216 -25.02 7.48 10.93
N ALA A 217 -24.42 7.15 12.07
CA ALA A 217 -25.14 6.65 13.23
C ALA A 217 -26.09 7.70 13.83
N GLN A 218 -25.65 8.96 13.92
CA GLN A 218 -26.49 10.07 14.42
C GLN A 218 -27.71 10.32 13.53
N ARG A 219 -27.60 10.09 12.22
CA ARG A 219 -28.72 10.19 11.27
C ARG A 219 -29.66 8.99 11.29
N GLY A 220 -29.39 7.97 12.12
CA GLY A 220 -30.20 6.75 12.18
C GLY A 220 -30.12 5.92 10.90
N GLU A 221 -29.03 6.04 10.14
CA GLU A 221 -28.77 5.16 9.01
C GLU A 221 -28.45 3.74 9.52
N ASN A 222 -28.08 2.84 8.60
CA ASN A 222 -27.71 1.45 8.94
C ASN A 222 -26.43 1.31 9.78
N MET A 223 -25.93 2.37 10.42
CA MET A 223 -24.71 2.38 11.23
C MET A 223 -25.05 2.49 12.73
N ARG A 224 -24.33 1.73 13.56
CA ARG A 224 -24.41 1.76 15.02
C ARG A 224 -23.03 2.02 15.61
N VAL A 225 -22.97 2.82 16.66
CA VAL A 225 -21.76 3.08 17.44
C VAL A 225 -21.96 2.47 18.82
N GLU A 226 -21.12 1.50 19.16
CA GLU A 226 -21.21 0.73 20.40
C GLU A 226 -19.92 0.92 21.19
N ASN A 227 -20.03 1.24 22.48
CA ASN A 227 -18.88 1.40 23.36
C ASN A 227 -18.76 0.20 24.29
N TYR A 228 -17.58 -0.41 24.32
CA TYR A 228 -17.25 -1.56 25.16
C TYR A 228 -16.08 -1.22 26.08
N GLY A 229 -16.01 -1.88 27.23
CA GLY A 229 -14.95 -1.68 28.22
C GLY A 229 -15.05 -2.68 29.38
N GLY A 230 -14.37 -2.38 30.49
CA GLY A 230 -14.33 -3.24 31.68
C GLY A 230 -13.03 -4.04 31.74
N GLN A 231 -13.13 -5.37 31.73
CA GLN A 231 -11.94 -6.24 31.69
C GLN A 231 -11.24 -6.28 30.32
N ASN A 232 -11.93 -5.79 29.29
CA ASN A 232 -11.44 -5.69 27.91
C ASN A 232 -10.99 -4.24 27.64
N PRO A 233 -10.17 -4.01 26.59
CA PRO A 233 -9.83 -2.67 26.14
C PRO A 233 -11.05 -1.79 25.96
N VAL A 234 -10.92 -0.51 26.28
CA VAL A 234 -11.95 0.48 25.96
C VAL A 234 -12.00 0.58 24.45
N GLN A 235 -13.16 0.26 23.87
CA GLN A 235 -13.35 0.15 22.43
C GLN A 235 -14.60 0.91 22.01
N THR A 236 -14.47 1.76 21.00
CA THR A 236 -15.61 2.25 20.23
C THR A 236 -15.65 1.45 18.93
N VAL A 237 -16.75 0.74 18.74
CA VAL A 237 -16.97 -0.18 17.62
C VAL A 237 -18.07 0.40 16.72
N TYR A 238 -17.80 0.41 15.43
CA TYR A 238 -18.69 0.93 14.40
C TYR A 238 -19.22 -0.25 13.61
N ARG A 239 -20.53 -0.49 13.64
CA ARG A 239 -21.16 -1.65 13.01
C ARG A 239 -22.22 -1.21 12.03
N ARG A 240 -22.26 -1.86 10.86
CA ARG A 240 -23.28 -1.63 9.85
C ARG A 240 -24.23 -2.83 9.75
N VAL A 241 -25.53 -2.56 9.67
CA VAL A 241 -26.52 -3.51 9.17
C VAL A 241 -26.37 -3.60 7.66
N PHE A 242 -25.82 -4.70 7.16
CA PHE A 242 -25.48 -4.85 5.73
C PHE A 242 -26.48 -5.78 5.00
N ASN A 243 -27.28 -6.52 5.74
CA ASN A 243 -28.44 -7.24 5.21
C ASN A 243 -29.62 -7.00 6.16
N SER A 244 -30.49 -6.06 5.77
CA SER A 244 -31.63 -5.64 6.58
C SER A 244 -32.67 -6.75 6.74
N ALA A 245 -32.88 -7.58 5.71
CA ALA A 245 -33.85 -8.68 5.74
C ALA A 245 -33.52 -9.73 6.81
N GLN A 246 -32.23 -9.97 7.05
CA GLN A 246 -31.75 -10.92 8.07
C GLN A 246 -31.20 -10.24 9.32
N ASN A 247 -31.25 -8.89 9.40
CA ASN A 247 -30.66 -8.08 10.45
C ASN A 247 -29.19 -8.44 10.74
N LEU A 248 -28.42 -8.75 9.68
CA LEU A 248 -27.01 -9.10 9.81
C LEU A 248 -26.17 -7.84 9.94
N THR A 249 -25.18 -7.91 10.83
CA THR A 249 -24.27 -6.80 11.11
C THR A 249 -22.82 -7.19 10.87
N ARG A 250 -22.03 -6.23 10.42
CA ARG A 250 -20.57 -6.37 10.28
C ARG A 250 -19.88 -5.16 10.90
N THR A 251 -18.64 -5.32 11.30
CA THR A 251 -17.84 -4.23 11.85
C THR A 251 -17.22 -3.43 10.72
N GLU A 252 -17.40 -2.12 10.71
CA GLU A 252 -16.80 -1.20 9.74
C GLU A 252 -15.52 -0.56 10.30
N GLY A 253 -15.40 -0.47 11.62
CA GLY A 253 -14.17 -0.03 12.28
C GLY A 253 -14.16 -0.21 13.79
N ILE A 254 -12.96 -0.14 14.38
CA ILE A 254 -12.71 -0.18 15.82
C ILE A 254 -11.68 0.90 16.17
N ASP A 255 -11.96 1.70 17.19
CA ASP A 255 -11.00 2.56 17.89
C ASP A 255 -10.84 2.01 19.31
N ALA A 256 -9.65 1.49 19.63
CA ALA A 256 -9.38 0.79 20.87
C ALA A 256 -8.22 1.42 21.64
N THR A 257 -8.39 1.59 22.95
CA THR A 257 -7.32 1.94 23.88
C THR A 257 -6.93 0.72 24.70
N ILE A 258 -5.72 0.22 24.44
CA ILE A 258 -5.16 -0.98 25.06
C ILE A 258 -4.15 -0.55 26.12
N GLN A 259 -4.33 -1.04 27.34
CA GLN A 259 -3.47 -0.74 28.48
C GLN A 259 -2.78 -2.02 28.96
N ARG A 260 -1.78 -1.86 29.82
CA ARG A 260 -0.97 -2.95 30.37
C ARG A 260 -1.80 -4.05 31.05
N ASN A 261 -2.87 -3.71 31.77
CA ASN A 261 -3.76 -4.66 32.44
C ASN A 261 -4.60 -5.52 31.46
N HIS A 262 -4.69 -5.16 30.18
CA HIS A 262 -5.33 -5.98 29.14
C HIS A 262 -4.37 -7.01 28.53
N PHE A 263 -3.06 -6.87 28.73
CA PHE A 263 -2.06 -7.76 28.16
C PHE A 263 -2.08 -9.14 28.83
N ARG A 264 -2.40 -10.16 28.04
CA ARG A 264 -2.64 -11.55 28.45
C ARG A 264 -1.94 -12.52 27.49
N PRO A 265 -0.59 -12.54 27.46
CA PRO A 265 0.18 -13.21 26.41
C PRO A 265 -0.02 -14.73 26.40
N ASN A 266 -0.36 -15.31 27.56
CA ASN A 266 -0.55 -16.76 27.75
C ASN A 266 -2.02 -17.14 27.91
N ASN A 267 -2.95 -16.19 27.85
CA ASN A 267 -4.37 -16.45 28.06
C ASN A 267 -5.15 -16.01 26.81
N ARG A 268 -4.88 -16.70 25.70
CA ARG A 268 -5.63 -16.54 24.46
C ARG A 268 -7.03 -17.10 24.68
N VAL A 269 -8.03 -16.23 24.50
CA VAL A 269 -9.44 -16.64 24.47
C VAL A 269 -9.84 -16.81 23.02
N ASP A 270 -10.24 -18.01 22.63
CA ASP A 270 -10.73 -18.29 21.29
C ASP A 270 -12.21 -17.93 21.13
N PHE A 271 -12.61 -17.66 19.88
CA PHE A 271 -14.02 -17.43 19.55
C PHE A 271 -14.87 -18.66 19.88
N PRO A 272 -16.04 -18.48 20.53
CA PRO A 272 -16.96 -19.58 20.75
C PRO A 272 -17.49 -20.11 19.41
N GLN A 273 -17.90 -21.37 19.38
CA GLN A 273 -18.39 -22.02 18.15
C GLN A 273 -19.59 -21.27 17.51
N SER A 274 -20.39 -20.57 18.31
CA SER A 274 -21.49 -19.71 17.82
C SER A 274 -20.98 -18.56 16.97
N ALA A 275 -19.91 -17.88 17.37
CA ALA A 275 -19.30 -16.79 16.62
C ALA A 275 -18.63 -17.29 15.33
N ILE A 276 -17.94 -18.44 15.39
CA ILE A 276 -17.41 -19.11 14.18
C ILE A 276 -18.54 -19.47 13.20
N THR A 277 -19.66 -19.98 13.73
CA THR A 277 -20.83 -20.32 12.92
C THR A 277 -21.46 -19.08 12.30
N TYR A 278 -21.55 -17.98 13.05
CA TYR A 278 -21.99 -16.68 12.55
C TYR A 278 -21.13 -16.22 11.38
N MET A 279 -19.80 -16.22 11.54
CA MET A 279 -18.87 -15.84 10.48
C MET A 279 -19.06 -16.68 9.22
N ARG A 280 -19.13 -18.01 9.37
CA ARG A 280 -19.26 -18.94 8.24
C ARG A 280 -20.57 -18.80 7.47
N ARG A 281 -21.66 -18.54 8.17
CA ARG A 281 -22.99 -18.47 7.55
C ARG A 281 -23.31 -17.08 7.00
N ASN A 282 -22.84 -16.04 7.68
CA ASN A 282 -23.34 -14.69 7.45
C ASN A 282 -22.29 -13.75 6.86
N LEU A 283 -20.99 -14.01 7.08
CA LEU A 283 -19.93 -13.08 6.66
C LEU A 283 -19.24 -13.50 5.36
N ASN A 284 -19.87 -14.37 4.55
CA ASN A 284 -19.34 -14.86 3.28
C ASN A 284 -17.88 -15.36 3.38
N SER A 285 -17.52 -16.00 4.50
CA SER A 285 -16.15 -16.49 4.69
C SER A 285 -15.82 -17.62 3.73
N LEU A 286 -14.59 -17.64 3.22
CA LEU A 286 -14.06 -18.75 2.42
C LEU A 286 -13.62 -19.91 3.32
N ARG A 287 -13.53 -21.11 2.74
CA ARG A 287 -13.20 -22.35 3.49
C ARG A 287 -11.83 -22.31 4.18
N ASN A 288 -10.89 -21.56 3.62
CA ASN A 288 -9.52 -21.43 4.13
C ASN A 288 -9.33 -20.20 5.04
N GLU A 289 -10.39 -19.43 5.30
CA GLU A 289 -10.29 -18.26 6.18
C GLU A 289 -10.42 -18.62 7.65
N GLU A 290 -9.73 -17.82 8.44
CA GLU A 290 -9.67 -17.92 9.88
C GLU A 290 -10.58 -16.88 10.52
N ALA A 291 -10.94 -17.15 11.77
CA ALA A 291 -11.59 -16.19 12.64
C ALA A 291 -10.56 -15.16 13.11
N GLY A 292 -10.43 -14.09 12.34
CA GLY A 292 -9.51 -12.99 12.60
C GLY A 292 -10.04 -12.10 13.71
N HIS A 293 -9.19 -11.83 14.70
CA HIS A 293 -9.46 -10.82 15.71
C HIS A 293 -9.12 -9.43 15.16
N LEU A 294 -9.97 -8.43 15.38
CA LEU A 294 -9.65 -7.04 15.05
C LEU A 294 -8.79 -6.36 16.13
N VAL A 295 -9.05 -6.70 17.39
CA VAL A 295 -8.18 -6.50 18.54
C VAL A 295 -7.76 -7.88 19.01
N MET A 296 -6.46 -8.18 19.01
CA MET A 296 -5.98 -9.53 19.31
C MET A 296 -6.31 -9.98 20.74
N ALA A 297 -6.64 -11.27 20.92
CA ALA A 297 -7.00 -11.84 22.22
C ALA A 297 -5.92 -11.65 23.30
N ALA A 298 -4.65 -11.73 22.92
CA ALA A 298 -3.51 -11.52 23.83
C ALA A 298 -3.38 -10.07 24.33
N LEU A 299 -4.12 -9.13 23.75
CA LEU A 299 -4.25 -7.73 24.19
C LEU A 299 -5.64 -7.44 24.78
N GLY A 300 -6.37 -8.48 25.18
CA GLY A 300 -7.70 -8.37 25.79
C GLY A 300 -8.83 -8.19 24.77
N GLY A 301 -8.56 -8.39 23.48
CA GLY A 301 -9.60 -8.45 22.46
C GLY A 301 -10.65 -9.52 22.80
N PRO A 302 -11.94 -9.17 22.90
CA PRO A 302 -12.97 -10.12 23.29
C PRO A 302 -13.31 -11.09 22.15
N PRO A 303 -13.71 -12.34 22.47
CA PRO A 303 -14.10 -13.35 21.48
C PRO A 303 -15.54 -13.12 20.98
N GLU A 304 -15.88 -11.87 20.65
CA GLU A 304 -17.23 -11.44 20.28
C GLU A 304 -17.37 -11.19 18.78
N THR A 305 -18.59 -11.31 18.25
CA THR A 305 -18.84 -11.15 16.81
C THR A 305 -18.46 -9.78 16.24
N TYR A 306 -18.44 -8.73 17.07
CA TYR A 306 -18.00 -7.40 16.65
C TYR A 306 -16.48 -7.25 16.55
N ASN A 307 -15.73 -8.15 17.18
CA ASN A 307 -14.27 -8.21 17.12
C ASN A 307 -13.79 -9.33 16.16
N LEU A 308 -14.71 -9.91 15.39
CA LEU A 308 -14.50 -11.05 14.52
C LEU A 308 -14.69 -10.66 13.05
N VAL A 309 -13.75 -11.08 12.21
CA VAL A 309 -13.88 -11.01 10.74
C VAL A 309 -13.29 -12.25 10.06
N PRO A 310 -13.81 -12.67 8.90
CA PRO A 310 -13.09 -13.62 8.05
C PRO A 310 -11.76 -13.01 7.61
N GLN A 311 -10.66 -13.66 7.94
CA GLN A 311 -9.32 -13.24 7.53
C GLN A 311 -8.56 -14.37 6.86
N HIS A 312 -7.86 -14.06 5.78
CA HIS A 312 -6.96 -15.01 5.16
C HIS A 312 -5.77 -15.35 6.09
N PRO A 313 -5.29 -16.60 6.15
CA PRO A 313 -4.16 -16.99 7.01
C PRO A 313 -2.86 -16.18 6.78
N THR A 314 -2.65 -15.68 5.57
CA THR A 314 -1.52 -14.78 5.24
C THR A 314 -1.64 -13.41 5.93
N VAL A 315 -2.85 -12.94 6.21
CA VAL A 315 -3.06 -11.68 6.94
C VAL A 315 -3.05 -11.95 8.44
N ASN A 316 -3.84 -12.93 8.91
CA ASN A 316 -4.03 -13.21 10.33
C ASN A 316 -2.76 -13.76 11.01
N ARG A 317 -2.00 -14.62 10.32
CA ARG A 317 -0.85 -15.34 10.89
C ARG A 317 0.43 -15.23 10.06
N ASN A 318 0.40 -14.50 8.95
CA ASN A 318 1.50 -14.42 8.00
C ASN A 318 1.92 -15.80 7.42
N VAL A 319 0.99 -16.75 7.30
CA VAL A 319 1.24 -18.08 6.73
C VAL A 319 1.54 -17.95 5.24
N GLY A 320 2.65 -18.53 4.76
CA GLY A 320 2.99 -18.57 3.34
C GLY A 320 3.92 -17.44 2.85
N ALA A 321 4.30 -16.49 3.71
CA ALA A 321 5.27 -15.44 3.36
C ALA A 321 6.73 -15.94 3.20
N GLY A 322 6.95 -17.26 3.24
CA GLY A 322 8.27 -17.88 3.42
C GLY A 322 8.80 -17.62 4.83
N ASN A 323 9.91 -18.25 5.22
CA ASN A 323 10.65 -17.89 6.43
C ASN A 323 11.31 -16.51 6.30
N ARG A 324 10.58 -15.50 5.81
CA ARG A 324 11.02 -14.11 5.95
C ARG A 324 11.10 -13.87 7.45
N PRO A 325 12.27 -13.50 7.98
CA PRO A 325 12.34 -13.06 9.36
C PRO A 325 11.24 -12.02 9.55
N VAL A 326 10.51 -12.10 10.67
CA VAL A 326 9.61 -11.03 11.09
C VAL A 326 10.50 -9.80 11.24
N GLU A 327 10.66 -9.03 10.17
CA GLU A 327 11.41 -7.80 10.24
C GLU A 327 10.62 -6.91 11.19
N PHE A 328 11.23 -6.48 12.29
CA PHE A 328 10.60 -5.64 13.30
C PHE A 328 9.98 -4.33 12.74
N PHE A 329 10.27 -4.02 11.47
CA PHE A 329 9.80 -2.85 10.73
C PHE A 329 8.79 -3.17 9.64
N SER A 330 8.36 -4.43 9.47
CA SER A 330 7.28 -4.70 8.54
C SER A 330 5.95 -4.18 9.09
N ASN A 331 5.19 -3.55 8.21
CA ASN A 331 3.89 -2.99 8.55
C ASN A 331 2.76 -4.01 8.39
N ASP A 332 3.04 -5.31 8.25
CA ASP A 332 2.00 -6.34 8.13
C ASP A 332 1.28 -6.56 9.48
N TRP A 333 0.04 -7.02 9.39
CA TRP A 333 -0.87 -7.17 10.54
C TRP A 333 -0.23 -7.92 11.71
N ARG A 334 0.38 -9.08 11.44
CA ARG A 334 0.97 -9.95 12.46
C ARG A 334 2.20 -9.30 13.11
N SER A 335 3.02 -8.60 12.33
CA SER A 335 4.22 -7.93 12.84
C SER A 335 3.87 -6.72 13.70
N VAL A 336 2.84 -5.97 13.33
CA VAL A 336 2.31 -4.88 14.17
C VAL A 336 1.75 -5.41 15.48
N GLU A 337 0.96 -6.48 15.45
CA GLU A 337 0.49 -7.16 16.66
C GLU A 337 1.63 -7.64 17.56
N ASN A 338 2.67 -8.26 17.01
CA ASN A 338 3.86 -8.69 17.75
C ASN A 338 4.59 -7.52 18.42
N ARG A 339 4.65 -6.37 17.75
CA ARG A 339 5.23 -5.14 18.29
C ARG A 339 4.38 -4.57 19.42
N MET A 340 3.05 -4.60 19.28
CA MET A 340 2.12 -4.24 20.36
C MET A 340 2.26 -5.16 21.59
N LEU A 341 2.46 -6.46 21.39
CA LEU A 341 2.77 -7.38 22.48
C LEU A 341 4.10 -7.06 23.16
N THR A 342 5.13 -6.73 22.38
CA THR A 342 6.46 -6.38 22.89
C THR A 342 6.41 -5.11 23.72
N PHE A 343 5.60 -4.11 23.33
CA PHE A 343 5.44 -2.85 24.05
C PHE A 343 5.07 -3.02 25.52
N PHE A 344 4.26 -4.04 25.83
CA PHE A 344 3.85 -4.32 27.20
C PHE A 344 4.78 -5.28 27.94
N ARG A 345 5.82 -5.86 27.33
CA ARG A 345 6.76 -6.73 28.05
C ARG A 345 7.56 -5.94 29.10
N ALA A 346 7.97 -6.61 30.17
CA ALA A 346 8.75 -5.99 31.24
C ALA A 346 9.98 -5.25 30.70
N GLY A 347 10.25 -4.06 31.25
CA GLY A 347 11.36 -3.20 30.81
C GLY A 347 11.12 -2.44 29.52
N GLN A 348 9.89 -2.42 29.00
CA GLN A 348 9.49 -1.58 27.85
C GLN A 348 8.60 -0.43 28.30
N PRO A 349 8.49 0.67 27.53
CA PRO A 349 7.75 1.86 27.97
C PRO A 349 6.27 1.61 28.29
N GLY A 350 5.65 0.58 27.68
CA GLY A 350 4.28 0.18 27.99
C GLY A 350 4.13 -0.62 29.28
N ALA A 351 5.21 -1.16 29.83
CA ALA A 351 5.17 -1.89 31.10
C ALA A 351 4.86 -0.96 32.29
N ASP A 352 5.29 0.29 32.23
CA ASP A 352 5.25 1.25 33.33
C ASP A 352 4.05 2.20 33.27
N GLY A 353 2.93 1.74 32.69
CA GLY A 353 1.69 2.52 32.61
C GLY A 353 1.41 3.17 31.26
N GLY A 354 2.25 2.91 30.24
CA GLY A 354 1.96 3.30 28.86
C GLY A 354 0.73 2.58 28.27
N HIS A 355 0.25 3.07 27.14
CA HIS A 355 -0.90 2.50 26.43
C HIS A 355 -0.73 2.55 24.91
N ILE A 356 -1.56 1.80 24.20
CA ILE A 356 -1.62 1.77 22.74
C ILE A 356 -3.00 2.24 22.32
N ARG A 357 -3.06 3.21 21.39
CA ARG A 357 -4.28 3.49 20.63
C ARG A 357 -4.22 2.71 19.32
N TRP A 358 -5.14 1.78 19.14
CA TRP A 358 -5.25 0.89 18.00
C TRP A 358 -6.53 1.19 17.22
N ARG A 359 -6.36 1.66 15.99
CA ARG A 359 -7.47 2.04 15.12
C ARG A 359 -7.46 1.16 13.88
N VAL A 360 -8.61 0.59 13.54
CA VAL A 360 -8.81 -0.23 12.34
C VAL A 360 -10.07 0.23 11.63
N VAL A 361 -9.97 0.43 10.32
CA VAL A 361 -11.11 0.60 9.41
C VAL A 361 -11.08 -0.51 8.37
N ILE A 362 -12.26 -1.03 8.07
CA ILE A 362 -12.45 -2.21 7.23
C ILE A 362 -13.18 -1.78 5.97
N PHE A 363 -12.62 -2.14 4.83
CA PHE A 363 -13.23 -1.89 3.54
C PHE A 363 -13.79 -3.18 2.98
N TYR A 364 -15.05 -3.12 2.56
CA TYR A 364 -15.77 -4.21 1.93
C TYR A 364 -15.88 -3.94 0.42
N ARG A 365 -15.94 -4.99 -0.41
CA ARG A 365 -16.09 -4.80 -1.87
C ARG A 365 -17.46 -4.25 -2.25
N ASP A 366 -18.45 -4.55 -1.44
CA ASP A 366 -19.84 -4.17 -1.67
C ASP A 366 -20.60 -4.07 -0.33
N GLU A 367 -21.83 -3.58 -0.41
CA GLU A 367 -22.71 -3.43 0.75
C GLU A 367 -23.32 -4.74 1.23
N ASN A 368 -23.23 -5.83 0.47
CA ASN A 368 -23.93 -7.08 0.72
C ASN A 368 -23.02 -8.20 1.27
N THR A 369 -21.72 -7.96 1.37
CA THR A 369 -20.73 -8.95 1.81
C THR A 369 -20.22 -8.67 3.22
N GLY A 370 -20.30 -9.65 4.12
CA GLY A 370 -19.64 -9.52 5.42
C GLY A 370 -18.13 -9.80 5.41
N ARG A 371 -17.54 -10.06 4.23
CA ARG A 371 -16.14 -10.44 4.05
C ARG A 371 -15.26 -9.21 3.75
N PRO A 372 -14.30 -8.86 4.61
CA PRO A 372 -13.40 -7.74 4.36
C PRO A 372 -12.61 -7.91 3.06
N HIS A 373 -12.42 -6.81 2.33
CA HIS A 373 -11.48 -6.74 1.23
C HIS A 373 -10.13 -6.19 1.67
N VAL A 374 -10.13 -5.11 2.44
CA VAL A 374 -8.93 -4.38 2.86
C VAL A 374 -9.08 -3.95 4.31
N PHE A 375 -7.99 -3.99 5.06
CA PHE A 375 -7.86 -3.38 6.38
C PHE A 375 -6.93 -2.18 6.28
N GLN A 376 -7.32 -1.05 6.84
CA GLN A 376 -6.43 0.07 7.10
C GLN A 376 -6.34 0.29 8.60
N TYR A 377 -5.14 0.44 9.13
CA TYR A 377 -4.95 0.55 10.57
C TYR A 377 -3.83 1.50 10.97
N LEU A 378 -3.89 1.91 12.24
CA LEU A 378 -2.91 2.75 12.89
C LEU A 378 -2.74 2.31 14.35
N ALA A 379 -1.50 1.94 14.71
CA ALA A 379 -1.06 1.75 16.09
C ALA A 379 -0.25 2.97 16.56
N GLN A 380 -0.67 3.61 17.63
CA GLN A 380 0.06 4.69 18.29
C GLN A 380 0.43 4.27 19.71
N PHE A 381 1.68 4.47 20.09
CA PHE A 381 2.22 4.06 21.38
C PHE A 381 2.43 5.29 22.26
N TYR A 382 1.96 5.24 23.49
CA TYR A 382 2.02 6.34 24.44
C TYR A 382 2.71 5.90 25.72
N ASP A 383 3.55 6.75 26.28
CA ASP A 383 4.17 6.51 27.59
C ASP A 383 3.15 6.66 28.75
N ALA A 384 3.63 6.47 29.97
CA ALA A 384 2.82 6.59 31.20
C ALA A 384 2.26 8.00 31.42
N ASN A 385 2.86 9.03 30.81
CA ASN A 385 2.40 10.42 30.87
C ASN A 385 1.41 10.75 29.75
N GLY A 386 1.07 9.78 28.90
CA GLY A 386 0.21 9.97 27.73
C GLY A 386 0.91 10.71 26.58
N GLN A 387 2.24 10.78 26.56
CA GLN A 387 2.98 11.36 25.44
C GLN A 387 3.19 10.31 24.35
N LEU A 388 2.90 10.70 23.10
CA LEU A 388 3.12 9.86 21.94
C LEU A 388 4.62 9.58 21.77
N LEU A 389 5.00 8.31 21.71
CA LEU A 389 6.35 7.88 21.39
C LEU A 389 6.57 8.04 19.88
N ARG A 390 7.48 8.94 19.50
CA ARG A 390 7.66 9.36 18.08
C ARG A 390 8.80 8.66 17.36
N ASP A 391 9.74 8.08 18.10
CA ASP A 391 11.00 7.60 17.54
C ASP A 391 11.24 6.11 17.80
N GLY A 392 12.11 5.53 16.97
CA GLY A 392 12.60 4.16 17.10
C GLY A 392 11.50 3.10 17.00
N MET A 393 11.65 2.03 17.77
CA MET A 393 10.73 0.88 17.80
C MET A 393 9.36 1.22 18.39
N TRP A 394 9.06 2.47 18.79
CA TRP A 394 7.74 2.85 19.31
C TRP A 394 7.06 3.95 18.51
N ALA A 395 7.64 4.34 17.38
CA ALA A 395 6.97 5.22 16.43
C ALA A 395 5.63 4.63 15.96
N ALA A 396 4.64 5.51 15.74
CA ALA A 396 3.34 5.12 15.23
C ALA A 396 3.44 4.34 13.91
N ILE A 397 2.61 3.32 13.75
CA ILE A 397 2.66 2.39 12.62
C ILE A 397 1.33 2.44 11.88
N ALA A 398 1.38 2.79 10.60
CA ALA A 398 0.26 2.73 9.68
C ALA A 398 0.43 1.56 8.70
N GLY A 399 -0.65 0.87 8.37
CA GLY A 399 -0.63 -0.22 7.42
C GLY A 399 -1.93 -0.35 6.64
N VAL A 400 -1.83 -0.96 5.46
CA VAL A 400 -2.96 -1.36 4.62
C VAL A 400 -2.73 -2.80 4.17
N MET A 401 -3.70 -3.68 4.38
CA MET A 401 -3.59 -5.10 4.07
C MET A 401 -4.79 -5.59 3.27
N SER A 402 -4.54 -6.27 2.14
CA SER A 402 -5.59 -6.93 1.37
C SER A 402 -5.90 -8.31 1.98
N ASN A 403 -7.18 -8.64 2.07
CA ASN A 403 -7.68 -9.94 2.50
C ASN A 403 -7.76 -10.96 1.34
N SER A 404 -7.10 -10.71 0.21
CA SER A 404 -7.21 -11.56 -1.00
C SER A 404 -6.38 -12.83 -0.95
N GLY A 405 -5.48 -13.02 0.03
CA GLY A 405 -4.65 -14.22 0.13
C GLY A 405 -3.66 -14.45 -1.01
N VAL A 406 -3.66 -13.56 -2.00
CA VAL A 406 -2.70 -13.46 -3.09
C VAL A 406 -1.85 -12.22 -2.79
N PRO A 407 -0.51 -12.36 -2.66
CA PRO A 407 0.40 -11.22 -2.48
C PRO A 407 0.33 -10.21 -3.63
#